data_AF-A0A9W4SZ52-F1
#
_entry.id   AF-A0A9W4SZ52-F1
#
_cell.length_a   1.000
_cell.length_b   1.000
_cell.length_c   1.000
_cell.angle_alpha   90.00
_cell.angle_beta   90.00
_cell.angle_gamma   90.00
#
_symmetry.space_group_name_H-M   'P 1'
#
loop_
_entity.id
_entity.type
_entity.pdbx_description
1 polymer ?
#
loop_
_entity_poly.entity_id
_entity_poly.type
_entity_poly.pdbx_seq_one_letter_code
_entity_poly.pdbx_strand_id
1 'polypeptide(L)' 'MEYFRWELIHRDIHSGNILFVETNAYSYQWQIGDFGLSRPANITSSSDEIYGVISYLAPEVFN' A
#
# COMPACT_ATOMS: atom_id res chain seq x y z
N MET A 1 8.21 -25.84 3.07
CA MET A 1 8.00 -24.92 1.94
C MET A 1 8.10 -23.52 2.51
N GLU A 2 9.08 -22.76 2.06
CA GLU A 2 9.32 -21.39 2.53
C GLU A 2 8.34 -20.48 1.79
N TYR A 3 7.41 -19.84 2.50
CA TYR A 3 6.51 -18.87 1.88
C TYR A 3 7.32 -17.62 1.56
N PHE A 4 7.54 -17.36 0.28
CA PHE A 4 8.21 -16.13 -0.16
C PHE A 4 7.27 -14.95 0.12
N ARG A 5 7.51 -14.28 1.26
CA ARG A 5 6.73 -13.10 1.67
C ARG A 5 7.35 -11.88 1.01
N TRP A 6 6.65 -11.30 0.04
CA TRP A 6 7.06 -10.04 -0.57
C TRP A 6 6.91 -8.92 0.44
N GLU A 7 8.02 -8.41 0.96
CA GLU A 7 8.01 -7.26 1.85
C GLU A 7 7.86 -5.99 1.02
N LEU A 8 6.64 -5.46 0.94
CA LEU A 8 6.28 -4.29 0.16
C LEU A 8 5.66 -3.22 1.05
N ILE A 9 6.01 -1.96 0.78
CA ILE A 9 5.41 -0.77 1.36
C ILE A 9 4.53 -0.13 0.28
N HIS A 10 3.23 0.04 0.54
CA HIS A 10 2.27 0.54 -0.45
C HIS A 10 2.43 2.04 -0.78
N ARG A 11 2.74 2.84 0.24
CA ARG A 11 2.95 4.30 0.20
C ARG A 11 1.77 5.16 -0.28
N ASP A 12 0.57 4.60 -0.44
CA ASP A 12 -0.62 5.35 -0.88
C ASP A 12 -1.92 4.71 -0.37
N ILE A 13 -1.96 4.41 0.93
CA ILE A 13 -3.17 3.85 1.55
C ILE A 13 -4.14 4.97 1.87
N HIS A 14 -5.28 4.96 1.19
CA HIS A 14 -6.44 5.81 1.47
C HIS A 14 -7.72 5.09 1.06
N SER A 15 -8.89 5.64 1.42
CA SER A 15 -10.20 5.02 1.12
C SER A 15 -10.41 4.72 -0.37
N GLY A 16 -9.93 5.59 -1.26
CA GLY A 16 -9.95 5.36 -2.71
C GLY A 16 -9.20 4.10 -3.20
N ASN A 17 -8.22 3.59 -2.43
CA ASN A 17 -7.44 2.39 -2.76
C ASN A 17 -7.87 1.16 -1.94
N ILE A 18 -8.93 1.28 -1.13
CA ILE A 18 -9.52 0.17 -0.39
C ILE A 18 -10.79 -0.25 -1.13
N LEU A 19 -10.72 -1.41 -1.78
CA LEU A 19 -11.77 -1.93 -2.64
C LEU A 19 -12.63 -2.94 -1.88
N PHE A 20 -13.94 -2.89 -2.07
CA PHE A 20 -14.86 -3.92 -1.60
C PHE A 20 -15.27 -4.79 -2.79
N VAL A 21 -14.64 -5.96 -2.91
CA VAL A 21 -14.71 -6.79 -4.12
C VAL A 21 -15.51 -8.04 -3.82
N GLU A 22 -16.43 -8.39 -4.71
CA GLU A 22 -17.10 -9.69 -4.72
C GLU A 22 -16.08 -10.77 -5.10
N THR A 23 -15.83 -11.72 -4.20
CA THR A 23 -14.85 -12.80 -4.41
C THR A 23 -15.49 -14.11 -4.85
N ASN A 24 -16.79 -14.26 -4.62
CA ASN A 24 -17.67 -15.23 -5.26
C ASN A 24 -19.12 -14.77 -5.08
N ALA A 25 -20.06 -15.53 -5.67
CA ALA A 25 -21.49 -15.21 -5.72
C ALA A 25 -22.16 -14.86 -4.37
N TYR A 26 -21.54 -15.18 -3.24
CA TYR A 26 -22.09 -14.92 -1.91
C TYR A 26 -21.08 -14.31 -0.92
N SER A 27 -19.89 -13.89 -1.37
CA SER A 27 -18.90 -13.32 -0.46
C SER A 27 -18.20 -12.10 -1.04
N TYR A 28 -17.96 -11.13 -0.15
CA TYR A 28 -17.20 -9.94 -0.42
C TYR A 28 -15.99 -9.90 0.48
N GLN A 29 -14.89 -9.35 -0.03
CA GLN A 29 -13.68 -9.12 0.75
C GLN A 29 -13.14 -7.72 0.48
N TRP A 30 -12.59 -7.13 1.53
CA TRP A 30 -11.79 -5.93 1.40
C TRP A 30 -10.45 -6.28 0.79
N GLN A 31 -10.05 -5.54 -0.24
CA GLN A 31 -8.78 -5.68 -0.93
C GLN A 31 -8.08 -4.32 -0.99
N ILE A 32 -6.76 -4.34 -0.98
CA ILE A 32 -5.94 -3.17 -1.22
C ILE A 32 -5.60 -3.17 -2.72
N GLY A 33 -5.90 -2.09 -3.41
CA GLY A 33 -5.60 -1.88 -4.82
C GLY A 33 -4.59 -0.74 -5.04
N ASP A 34 -4.18 -0.56 -6.30
CA ASP A 34 -3.22 0.47 -6.75
C ASP A 34 -1.84 0.42 -6.08
N PHE A 35 -0.99 -0.46 -6.59
CA PHE A 35 0.40 -0.60 -6.15
C PHE A 35 1.38 0.29 -6.94
N GLY A 36 0.91 1.29 -7.70
CA GLY A 36 1.75 2.10 -8.58
C GLY A 36 2.88 2.85 -7.85
N LEU A 37 2.67 3.15 -6.56
CA LEU A 37 3.63 3.81 -5.68
C LEU A 37 4.36 2.85 -4.72
N SER A 38 4.12 1.55 -4.83
CA SER A 38 4.68 0.55 -3.92
C SER A 38 6.18 0.36 -4.11
N ARG A 39 6.89 0.05 -3.02
CA ARG A 39 8.34 -0.27 -3.05
C ARG A 39 8.70 -1.46 -2.15
N PRO A 40 9.75 -2.23 -2.49
CA PRO A 40 10.32 -3.22 -1.58
C PRO A 40 10.71 -2.60 -0.23
N ALA A 41 10.34 -3.24 0.87
CA ALA A 41 10.58 -2.75 2.23
C ALA A 41 12.07 -2.74 2.61
N ASN A 42 12.90 -3.52 1.91
CA ASN A 42 14.35 -3.54 2.10
C ASN A 42 15.07 -2.35 1.44
N ILE A 43 14.36 -1.53 0.64
CA ILE A 43 14.90 -0.30 0.07
C ILE A 43 14.63 0.83 1.05
N THR A 44 15.63 1.14 1.87
CA THR A 44 15.59 2.24 2.86
C THR A 44 16.05 3.58 2.31
N SER A 45 16.54 3.63 1.06
CA SER A 45 16.89 4.91 0.43
C SER A 45 15.60 5.71 0.22
N SER A 46 15.40 6.74 1.05
CA SER A 46 14.41 7.77 0.80
C SER A 46 14.76 8.39 -0.54
N SER A 47 13.95 8.11 -1.57
CA SER A 47 13.67 9.24 -2.45
C SER A 47 12.92 10.20 -1.54
N ASP A 48 13.46 11.40 -1.27
CA ASP A 48 12.82 12.47 -0.46
C ASP A 48 11.55 13.04 -1.13
N GLU A 49 10.98 12.26 -2.04
CA GLU A 49 9.78 12.53 -2.78
C GLU A 49 8.60 12.09 -1.93
N ILE A 50 7.75 13.06 -1.64
CA ILE A 50 6.50 12.87 -0.91
C ILE A 50 5.46 12.35 -1.91
N TYR A 51 4.92 11.18 -1.62
CA TYR A 51 3.90 10.52 -2.42
C TYR A 51 2.68 10.18 -1.56
N GLY A 52 1.51 10.14 -2.20
CA GLY A 52 0.24 9.78 -1.59
C GLY A 52 -0.58 10.97 -1.09
N VAL A 53 -1.69 10.68 -0.42
CA VAL A 53 -2.64 11.70 0.03
C VAL A 53 -2.19 12.32 1.36
N ILE A 54 -1.96 13.64 1.39
CA ILE A 54 -1.40 14.40 2.53
C ILE A 54 -2.05 14.04 3.88
N SER A 55 -3.38 13.89 3.93
CA SER A 55 -4.10 13.59 5.18
C SER A 55 -3.86 12.17 5.73
N TYR A 56 -3.21 11.29 4.95
CA TYR A 56 -2.91 9.89 5.28
C TYR A 56 -1.41 9.61 5.39
N LEU A 57 -0.56 10.64 5.23
CA LEU A 57 0.89 10.47 5.33
C LEU A 57 1.34 10.36 6.79
N ALA A 58 2.28 9.47 7.02
CA ALA A 58 2.96 9.34 8.29
C ALA A 58 3.89 10.55 8.52
N PRO A 59 4.06 11.04 9.76
CA PRO A 59 4.78 12.28 10.05
C PRO A 59 6.26 12.25 9.63
N GLU A 60 6.89 11.08 9.63
CA GLU A 60 8.30 10.90 9.25
C GLU A 60 8.60 11.23 7.78
N VAL A 61 7.58 11.32 6.93
CA VAL A 61 7.72 11.69 5.51
C VAL A 61 8.12 13.17 5.33
N PHE A 62 8.00 14.00 6.38
CA PHE A 62 8.25 15.44 6.35
C PHE A 62 9.55 15.88 7.05
N ASN A 63 10.37 14.94 7.53
CA ASN A 63 11.59 15.22 8.30
C ASN A 63 12.84 15.39 7.44
#